data_AF-A0A2I3EIF7-F1
#
_entry.id   AF-A0A2I3EIF7-F1
#
_cell.length_a   1.000
_cell.length_b   1.000
_cell.length_c   1.000
_cell.angle_alpha   90.00
_cell.angle_beta   90.00
_cell.angle_gamma   90.00
#
_symmetry.space_group_name_H-M   'P 1'
#
loop_
_entity.id
_entity.type
_entity.pdbx_description
1 polymer ?
#
loop_
_entity_poly.entity_id
_entity_poly.type
_entity_poly.pdbx_seq_one_letter_code
_entity_poly.pdbx_strand_id
1 'polypeptide(L)'
;MIEDGYAAATSRRVAAKAGVRPALVHYYFPSMDDLFVAVLRAGAESTLQRQRQALSGDKPLHELWRLNSTQGAQLMLEFMALANHRKEIRSEIAAYAERYGDMEAAALTKAMRVHGVDMTEFPPAVMSMILTSLARIMLLEQSLGIDRGHEAVQEFVGRYLDRFEVSSTGGTSG
;
A
#
# COMPACT_ATOMS: atom_id res chain seq x y z
N MET A 1 16.74 3.42 5.07
CA MET A 1 15.60 2.52 5.30
C MET A 1 15.56 1.48 4.21
N ILE A 2 15.22 1.81 2.96
CA ILE A 2 15.29 0.81 1.88
C ILE A 2 16.72 0.31 1.61
N GLU A 3 17.71 1.20 1.58
CA GLU A 3 19.11 0.83 1.27
C GLU A 3 19.87 0.14 2.42
N ASP A 4 19.57 0.48 3.68
CA ASP A 4 20.41 0.10 4.82
C ASP A 4 19.59 -0.33 6.07
N GLY A 5 18.29 -0.58 5.89
CA GLY A 5 17.36 -0.83 6.99
C GLY A 5 17.02 0.39 7.84
N TYR A 6 16.08 0.22 8.77
CA TYR A 6 15.70 1.26 9.73
C TYR A 6 16.79 1.51 10.79
N ALA A 7 17.55 0.50 11.20
CA ALA A 7 18.55 0.63 12.27
C ALA A 7 19.70 1.58 11.91
N ALA A 8 20.03 1.69 10.61
CA ALA A 8 21.04 2.62 10.11
C ALA A 8 20.53 4.06 9.94
N ALA A 9 19.23 4.31 10.09
CA ALA A 9 18.64 5.65 9.98
C ALA A 9 18.85 6.42 11.30
N THR A 10 19.92 7.21 11.35
CA THR A 10 20.21 8.13 12.46
C THR A 10 20.05 9.58 12.01
N SER A 11 19.79 10.52 12.93
CA SER A 11 19.65 11.95 12.61
C SER A 11 20.84 12.49 11.82
N ARG A 12 22.06 12.09 12.19
CA ARG A 12 23.31 12.43 11.47
C ARG A 12 23.30 11.92 10.02
N ARG A 13 22.90 10.67 9.79
CA ARG A 13 22.91 10.06 8.46
C ARG A 13 21.80 10.62 7.57
N VAL A 14 20.63 10.88 8.16
CA VAL A 14 19.53 11.60 7.51
C VAL A 14 19.98 13.00 7.09
N ALA A 15 20.60 13.75 8.00
CA ALA A 15 21.11 15.09 7.72
C ALA A 15 22.15 15.09 6.58
N ALA A 16 23.10 14.15 6.63
CA ALA A 16 24.10 13.98 5.58
C ALA A 16 23.47 13.68 4.22
N LYS A 17 22.50 12.76 4.15
CA LYS A 17 21.80 12.42 2.89
C LYS A 17 20.93 13.57 2.38
N ALA A 18 20.35 14.37 3.27
CA ALA A 18 19.54 15.53 2.93
C ALA A 18 20.36 16.81 2.66
N GLY A 19 21.68 16.78 2.84
CA GLY A 19 22.55 17.96 2.65
C GLY A 19 22.33 19.07 3.68
N VAL A 20 21.78 18.75 4.87
CA VAL A 20 21.48 19.71 5.93
C VAL A 20 22.34 19.48 7.17
N ARG A 21 22.38 20.47 8.07
CA ARG A 21 23.04 20.33 9.38
C ARG A 21 22.21 19.40 10.29
N PRO A 22 22.83 18.48 11.07
CA PRO A 22 22.08 17.61 12.00
C PRO A 22 21.18 18.36 12.99
N ALA A 23 21.60 19.56 13.43
CA ALA A 23 20.79 20.41 14.29
C ALA A 23 19.43 20.79 13.66
N LEU A 24 19.36 20.92 12.33
CA LEU A 24 18.12 21.24 11.64
C LEU A 24 17.14 20.05 11.65
N VAL A 25 17.65 18.80 11.58
CA VAL A 25 16.82 17.61 11.73
C VAL A 25 16.19 17.57 13.12
N HIS A 26 16.99 17.81 14.17
CA HIS A 26 16.49 17.87 15.55
C HIS A 26 15.54 19.05 15.82
N TYR A 27 15.70 20.15 15.09
CA TYR A 27 14.79 21.29 15.18
C TYR A 27 13.37 20.94 14.70
N TYR A 28 13.24 20.18 13.61
CA TYR A 28 11.94 19.74 13.10
C TYR A 28 11.43 18.45 13.75
N PHE A 29 12.33 17.57 14.17
CA PHE A 29 12.02 16.25 14.72
C PHE A 29 12.77 16.06 16.04
N PRO A 30 12.14 16.34 17.19
CA PRO A 30 12.78 16.21 18.51
C PRO A 30 13.38 14.82 18.75
N SER A 31 12.73 13.77 18.22
CA SER A 31 13.21 12.39 18.25
C SER A 31 13.24 11.75 16.87
N MET A 32 13.95 10.62 16.76
CA MET A 32 13.87 9.77 15.56
C MET A 32 12.47 9.20 15.35
N ASP A 33 11.69 9.03 16.42
CA ASP A 33 10.31 8.51 16.33
C ASP A 33 9.39 9.53 15.68
N ASP A 34 9.55 10.82 16.02
CA ASP A 34 8.83 11.91 15.37
C ASP A 34 9.14 11.95 13.87
N LEU A 35 10.42 11.76 13.50
CA LEU A 35 10.82 11.66 12.09
C LEU A 35 10.17 10.45 11.41
N PHE A 36 10.23 9.27 12.02
CA PHE A 36 9.65 8.05 11.44
C PHE A 36 8.13 8.16 11.29
N VAL A 37 7.42 8.69 12.28
CA VAL A 37 5.98 8.97 12.21
C VAL A 37 5.68 9.96 11.09
N ALA A 38 6.46 11.04 10.96
CA ALA A 38 6.26 12.01 9.90
C ALA A 38 6.47 11.41 8.50
N VAL A 39 7.50 10.58 8.33
CA VAL A 39 7.75 9.86 7.07
C VAL A 39 6.63 8.87 6.76
N LEU A 40 6.17 8.12 7.76
CA LEU A 40 5.06 7.18 7.61
C LEU A 40 3.78 7.90 7.20
N ARG A 41 3.42 9.00 7.87
CA ARG A 41 2.24 9.82 7.54
C ARG A 41 2.32 10.40 6.13
N ALA A 42 3.48 10.94 5.74
CA ALA A 42 3.67 11.48 4.40
C ALA A 42 3.56 10.39 3.32
N GLY A 43 4.15 9.22 3.57
CA GLY A 43 4.05 8.05 2.68
C GLY A 43 2.62 7.49 2.58
N ALA A 44 1.93 7.41 3.72
CA ALA A 44 0.54 7.00 3.83
C ALA A 44 -0.38 7.93 3.03
N GLU A 45 -0.28 9.25 3.23
CA GLU A 45 -1.11 10.21 2.49
C GLU A 45 -0.84 10.16 0.99
N SER A 46 0.43 10.09 0.59
CA SER A 46 0.81 9.93 -0.81
C SER A 46 0.24 8.66 -1.43
N THR A 47 0.19 7.57 -0.67
CA THR A 47 -0.37 6.29 -1.14
C THR A 47 -1.89 6.31 -1.21
N LEU A 48 -2.56 6.87 -0.20
CA LEU A 48 -4.02 7.08 -0.23
C LEU A 48 -4.42 8.00 -1.39
N GLN A 49 -3.64 9.03 -1.68
CA GLN A 49 -3.88 9.90 -2.84
C GLN A 49 -3.76 9.13 -4.16
N ARG A 50 -2.72 8.32 -4.33
CA ARG A 50 -2.59 7.44 -5.50
C ARG A 50 -3.74 6.46 -5.61
N GLN A 51 -4.19 5.88 -4.50
CA GLN A 51 -5.33 4.97 -4.47
C GLN A 51 -6.61 5.67 -4.91
N ARG A 52 -6.89 6.90 -4.43
CA ARG A 52 -8.05 7.70 -4.88
C ARG A 52 -7.99 8.00 -6.38
N GLN A 53 -6.79 8.31 -6.90
CA GLN A 53 -6.59 8.55 -8.33
C GLN A 53 -6.82 7.28 -9.16
N ALA A 54 -6.27 6.14 -8.72
CA ALA A 54 -6.48 4.83 -9.34
C ALA A 54 -7.97 4.49 -9.44
N LEU A 55 -8.71 4.70 -8.35
CA LEU A 55 -10.17 4.47 -8.29
C LEU A 55 -10.98 5.37 -9.21
N SER A 56 -10.40 6.47 -9.67
CA SER A 56 -11.03 7.42 -10.61
C SER A 56 -10.63 7.16 -12.06
N GLY A 57 -9.72 6.21 -12.31
CA GLY A 57 -9.24 5.86 -13.66
C GLY A 57 -10.17 4.91 -14.41
N ASP A 58 -9.73 4.52 -15.62
CA ASP A 58 -10.54 3.69 -16.53
C ASP A 58 -10.55 2.20 -16.13
N LYS A 59 -9.49 1.74 -15.45
CA LYS A 59 -9.34 0.37 -14.93
C LYS A 59 -9.00 0.38 -13.43
N PRO A 60 -9.94 0.77 -12.56
CA PRO A 60 -9.68 0.96 -11.14
C PRO A 60 -9.16 -0.29 -10.43
N LEU A 61 -9.60 -1.49 -10.79
CA LEU A 61 -9.15 -2.73 -10.14
C LEU A 61 -7.71 -3.09 -10.52
N HIS A 62 -7.34 -2.92 -11.79
CA HIS A 62 -5.95 -3.09 -12.23
C HIS A 62 -4.99 -2.10 -11.59
N GLU A 63 -5.39 -0.82 -11.49
CA GLU A 63 -4.55 0.18 -10.85
C GLU A 63 -4.38 -0.10 -9.34
N LEU A 64 -5.44 -0.54 -8.64
CA LEU A 64 -5.31 -1.00 -7.25
C LEU A 64 -4.34 -2.17 -7.11
N TRP A 65 -4.44 -3.18 -7.98
CA TRP A 65 -3.54 -4.33 -7.97
C TRP A 65 -2.07 -3.91 -8.16
N ARG A 66 -1.83 -3.01 -9.12
CA ARG A 66 -0.51 -2.46 -9.39
C ARG A 66 0.02 -1.67 -8.19
N LEU A 67 -0.80 -0.83 -7.57
CA LEU A 67 -0.39 -0.04 -6.40
C LEU A 67 0.05 -0.93 -5.24
N ASN A 68 -0.68 -2.01 -4.96
CA ASN A 68 -0.31 -2.96 -3.92
C ASN A 68 0.99 -3.72 -4.23
N SER A 69 1.33 -3.88 -5.51
CA SER A 69 2.49 -4.66 -5.98
C SER A 69 3.76 -3.81 -6.17
N THR A 70 3.78 -2.56 -5.70
CA THR A 70 4.90 -1.62 -5.95
C THR A 70 5.79 -1.36 -4.73
N GLN A 71 6.89 -0.63 -4.95
CA GLN A 71 7.94 -0.26 -4.00
C GLN A 71 7.47 0.30 -2.65
N GLY A 72 6.24 0.83 -2.56
CA GLY A 72 5.65 1.25 -1.29
C GLY A 72 5.59 0.14 -0.23
N ALA A 73 5.43 -1.12 -0.64
CA ALA A 73 5.39 -2.24 0.29
C ALA A 73 6.77 -2.60 0.87
N GLN A 74 7.90 -2.33 0.19
CA GLN A 74 9.24 -2.49 0.79
C GLN A 74 9.47 -1.53 1.96
N LEU A 75 9.10 -0.25 1.78
CA LEU A 75 9.19 0.73 2.87
C LEU A 75 8.24 0.39 4.01
N MET A 76 7.04 -0.12 3.69
CA MET A 76 6.08 -0.58 4.71
C MET A 76 6.64 -1.73 5.56
N LEU A 77 7.37 -2.69 4.96
CA LEU A 77 8.01 -3.78 5.70
C LEU A 77 9.03 -3.26 6.73
N GLU A 78 9.85 -2.28 6.37
CA GLU A 78 10.76 -1.61 7.31
C GLU A 78 10.00 -0.96 8.48
N PHE A 79 8.87 -0.31 8.19
CA PHE A 79 8.02 0.26 9.23
C PHE A 79 7.33 -0.79 10.11
N MET A 80 6.91 -1.93 9.56
CA MET A 80 6.36 -3.04 10.34
C MET A 80 7.40 -3.62 11.29
N ALA A 81 8.65 -3.79 10.83
CA ALA A 81 9.75 -4.22 11.69
C ALA A 81 9.98 -3.21 12.84
N LEU A 82 9.93 -1.92 12.53
CA LEU A 82 10.07 -0.84 13.51
C LEU A 82 8.90 -0.80 14.53
N ALA A 83 7.67 -1.08 14.10
CA ALA A 83 6.46 -1.13 14.93
C ALA A 83 6.44 -2.28 15.95
N ASN A 84 7.29 -3.30 15.79
CA ASN A 84 7.46 -4.34 16.81
C ASN A 84 7.97 -3.76 18.13
N HIS A 85 8.76 -2.69 18.06
CA HIS A 85 9.39 -2.07 19.23
C HIS A 85 8.86 -0.67 19.56
N ARG A 86 7.98 -0.08 18.73
CA ARG A 86 7.49 1.31 18.88
C ARG A 86 5.97 1.39 18.74
N LYS A 87 5.29 1.83 19.81
CA LYS A 87 3.82 1.81 19.90
C LYS A 87 3.18 2.87 19.02
N GLU A 88 3.79 4.04 18.96
CA GLU A 88 3.33 5.19 18.18
C GLU A 88 3.27 4.84 16.69
N ILE A 89 4.34 4.21 16.18
CA ILE A 89 4.41 3.76 14.79
C ILE A 89 3.39 2.64 14.52
N ARG A 90 3.21 1.71 15.47
CA ARG A 90 2.18 0.67 15.36
C ARG A 90 0.78 1.28 15.21
N SER A 91 0.44 2.28 16.01
CA SER A 91 -0.85 2.97 15.93
C SER A 91 -1.04 3.67 14.58
N GLU A 92 -0.01 4.30 14.04
CA GLU A 92 -0.07 4.94 12.72
C GLU A 92 -0.22 3.92 11.59
N ILE A 93 0.47 2.78 11.65
CA ILE A 93 0.30 1.69 10.67
C ILE A 93 -1.13 1.14 10.71
N ALA A 94 -1.69 0.92 11.91
CA ALA A 94 -3.06 0.43 12.07
C ALA A 94 -4.07 1.41 11.46
N ALA A 95 -3.96 2.70 11.80
CA ALA A 95 -4.83 3.73 11.25
C ALA A 95 -4.73 3.85 9.72
N TYR A 96 -3.52 3.67 9.16
CA TYR A 96 -3.34 3.62 7.72
C TYR A 96 -3.97 2.37 7.08
N ALA A 97 -3.76 1.19 7.69
CA ALA A 97 -4.29 -0.07 7.18
C ALA A 97 -5.82 -0.09 7.15
N GLU A 98 -6.48 0.44 8.19
CA GLU A 98 -7.94 0.60 8.24
C GLU A 98 -8.44 1.47 7.08
N ARG A 99 -7.89 2.68 6.93
CA ARG A 99 -8.30 3.61 5.86
C ARG A 99 -8.07 3.04 4.46
N TYR A 100 -6.93 2.39 4.24
CA TYR A 100 -6.61 1.78 2.96
C TYR A 100 -7.57 0.63 2.64
N GLY A 101 -7.82 -0.24 3.61
CA GLY A 101 -8.73 -1.38 3.49
C GLY A 101 -10.18 -0.97 3.25
N ASP A 102 -10.67 0.06 3.96
CA ASP A 102 -12.02 0.60 3.75
C ASP A 102 -12.22 1.07 2.31
N MET A 103 -11.22 1.75 1.75
CA MET A 103 -11.26 2.22 0.37
C MET A 103 -11.23 1.09 -0.66
N GLU A 104 -10.40 0.06 -0.45
CA GLU A 104 -10.37 -1.12 -1.33
C GLU A 104 -11.67 -1.93 -1.25
N ALA A 105 -12.18 -2.16 -0.05
CA ALA A 105 -13.43 -2.88 0.16
C ALA A 105 -14.60 -2.14 -0.49
N ALA A 106 -14.65 -0.81 -0.41
CA ALA A 106 -15.67 0.00 -1.07
C ALA A 106 -15.59 -0.11 -2.60
N ALA A 107 -14.39 -0.07 -3.17
CA ALA A 107 -14.18 -0.23 -4.60
C ALA A 107 -14.60 -1.62 -5.09
N LEU A 108 -14.20 -2.67 -4.37
CA LEU A 108 -14.54 -4.03 -4.69
C LEU A 108 -16.05 -4.29 -4.54
N THR A 109 -16.68 -3.70 -3.52
CA THR A 109 -18.15 -3.71 -3.35
C THR A 109 -18.86 -3.13 -4.57
N LYS A 110 -18.38 -2.00 -5.10
CA LYS A 110 -18.95 -1.39 -6.31
C LYS A 110 -18.82 -2.33 -7.51
N ALA A 111 -17.63 -2.88 -7.75
CA ALA A 111 -17.38 -3.80 -8.85
C ALA A 111 -18.25 -5.07 -8.77
N MET A 112 -18.28 -5.72 -7.60
CA MET A 112 -19.08 -6.90 -7.34
C MET A 112 -20.57 -6.65 -7.55
N ARG A 113 -21.08 -5.48 -7.17
CA ARG A 113 -22.49 -5.11 -7.40
C ARG A 113 -22.84 -5.02 -8.88
N VAL A 114 -21.98 -4.37 -9.67
CA VAL A 114 -22.19 -4.20 -11.11
C VAL A 114 -22.22 -5.53 -11.85
N HIS A 115 -21.38 -6.48 -11.40
CA HIS A 115 -21.25 -7.80 -12.02
C HIS A 115 -22.12 -8.89 -11.39
N GLY A 116 -22.99 -8.55 -10.42
CA GLY A 116 -23.92 -9.49 -9.80
C GLY A 116 -23.25 -10.58 -8.98
N VAL A 117 -22.07 -10.32 -8.39
CA VAL A 117 -21.37 -11.27 -7.52
C VAL A 117 -22.11 -11.41 -6.20
N ASP A 118 -22.28 -12.64 -5.71
CA ASP A 118 -22.84 -12.91 -4.39
C ASP A 118 -21.86 -12.43 -3.29
N MET A 119 -22.20 -11.33 -2.64
CA MET A 119 -21.38 -10.75 -1.56
C MET A 119 -21.51 -11.50 -0.23
N THR A 120 -22.43 -12.46 -0.12
CA THR A 120 -22.51 -13.35 1.04
C THR A 120 -21.49 -14.49 0.92
N GLU A 121 -21.30 -15.01 -0.30
CA GLU A 121 -20.27 -16.00 -0.62
C GLU A 121 -18.89 -15.34 -0.74
N PHE A 122 -18.82 -14.13 -1.31
CA PHE A 122 -17.59 -13.36 -1.51
C PHE A 122 -17.63 -11.99 -0.82
N PRO A 123 -17.49 -11.93 0.53
CA PRO A 123 -17.51 -10.66 1.24
C PRO A 123 -16.41 -9.70 0.76
N PRO A 124 -16.75 -8.47 0.34
CA PRO A 124 -15.78 -7.53 -0.24
C PRO A 124 -14.57 -7.23 0.66
N ALA A 125 -14.78 -7.12 1.97
CA ALA A 125 -13.70 -6.89 2.93
C ALA A 125 -12.70 -8.06 2.99
N VAL A 126 -13.21 -9.30 2.94
CA VAL A 126 -12.38 -10.51 2.93
C VAL A 126 -11.59 -10.60 1.62
N MET A 127 -12.25 -10.36 0.49
CA MET A 127 -11.62 -10.43 -0.82
C MET A 127 -10.56 -9.32 -1.01
N SER A 128 -10.82 -8.11 -0.52
CA SER A 128 -9.83 -7.03 -0.47
C SER A 128 -8.61 -7.43 0.39
N MET A 129 -8.84 -7.98 1.58
CA MET A 129 -7.75 -8.43 2.44
C MET A 129 -6.90 -9.53 1.76
N ILE A 130 -7.52 -10.47 1.06
CA ILE A 130 -6.82 -11.53 0.32
C ILE A 130 -5.96 -10.93 -0.79
N LEU A 131 -6.52 -10.07 -1.64
CA LEU A 131 -5.79 -9.45 -2.75
C LEU A 131 -4.60 -8.62 -2.24
N THR A 132 -4.81 -7.83 -1.21
CA THR A 132 -3.77 -6.95 -0.64
C THR A 132 -2.69 -7.74 0.07
N SER A 133 -3.05 -8.82 0.76
CA SER A 133 -2.07 -9.72 1.38
C SER A 133 -1.24 -10.46 0.33
N LEU A 134 -1.88 -10.92 -0.75
CA LEU A 134 -1.23 -11.63 -1.85
C LEU A 134 -0.22 -10.74 -2.60
N ALA A 135 -0.60 -9.51 -2.93
CA ALA A 135 0.30 -8.56 -3.56
C ALA A 135 1.52 -8.23 -2.67
N ARG A 136 1.30 -8.07 -1.35
CA ARG A 136 2.38 -7.79 -0.39
C ARG A 136 3.35 -8.96 -0.22
N ILE A 137 2.84 -10.19 -0.08
CA ILE A 137 3.72 -11.36 0.09
C ILE A 137 4.54 -11.62 -1.17
N MET A 138 3.97 -11.44 -2.36
CA MET A 138 4.71 -11.57 -3.61
C MET A 138 5.86 -10.57 -3.70
N LEU A 139 5.66 -9.32 -3.29
CA LEU A 139 6.75 -8.33 -3.28
C LEU A 139 7.85 -8.71 -2.27
N LEU A 140 7.46 -9.23 -1.11
CA LEU A 140 8.42 -9.72 -0.10
C LEU A 140 9.24 -10.88 -0.68
N GLU A 141 8.58 -11.88 -1.24
CA GLU A 141 9.23 -13.03 -1.87
C GLU A 141 10.17 -12.59 -2.99
N GLN A 142 9.74 -11.68 -3.86
CA GLN A 142 10.57 -11.14 -4.93
C GLN A 142 11.84 -10.45 -4.39
N SER A 143 11.73 -9.72 -3.27
CA SER A 143 12.89 -9.10 -2.61
C SER A 143 13.90 -10.11 -2.07
N LEU A 144 13.46 -11.34 -1.81
CA LEU A 144 14.28 -12.47 -1.37
C LEU A 144 14.75 -13.35 -2.54
N GLY A 145 14.41 -12.99 -3.79
CA GLY A 145 14.69 -13.80 -4.98
C GLY A 145 13.81 -15.04 -5.12
N ILE A 146 12.66 -15.07 -4.42
CA ILE A 146 11.65 -16.11 -4.53
C ILE A 146 10.59 -15.62 -5.53
N ASP A 147 10.38 -16.38 -6.61
CA ASP A 147 9.45 -16.04 -7.69
C ASP A 147 8.44 -17.16 -8.01
N ARG A 148 8.49 -18.27 -7.27
CA ARG A 148 7.71 -19.46 -7.56
C ARG A 148 6.21 -19.15 -7.54
N GLY A 149 5.57 -19.31 -8.69
CA GLY A 149 4.12 -19.15 -8.83
C GLY A 149 3.65 -17.70 -8.94
N HIS A 150 4.56 -16.72 -8.91
CA HIS A 150 4.21 -15.30 -9.01
C HIS A 150 3.56 -14.97 -10.35
N GLU A 151 4.14 -15.46 -11.46
CA GLU A 151 3.57 -15.29 -12.80
C GLU A 151 2.17 -15.89 -12.90
N ALA A 152 1.99 -17.12 -12.41
CA ALA A 152 0.68 -17.78 -12.39
C ALA A 152 -0.35 -17.01 -11.56
N VAL A 153 0.06 -16.42 -10.43
CA VAL A 153 -0.81 -15.57 -9.62
C VAL A 153 -1.16 -14.28 -10.36
N GLN A 154 -0.20 -13.60 -10.98
CA GLN A 154 -0.46 -12.39 -11.76
C GLN A 154 -1.44 -12.66 -12.91
N GLU A 155 -1.25 -13.76 -13.64
CA GLU A 155 -2.15 -14.17 -14.71
C GLU A 155 -3.55 -14.52 -14.18
N PHE A 156 -3.62 -15.30 -13.10
CA PHE A 156 -4.88 -15.66 -12.47
C PHE A 156 -5.64 -14.41 -12.01
N VAL A 157 -5.00 -13.54 -11.23
CA VAL A 157 -5.62 -12.30 -10.73
C VAL A 157 -6.00 -11.41 -11.90
N GLY A 158 -5.13 -11.21 -12.88
CA GLY A 158 -5.40 -10.40 -14.08
C GLY A 158 -6.69 -10.81 -14.81
N ARG A 159 -6.88 -12.11 -15.05
CA ARG A 159 -8.12 -12.62 -15.67
C ARG A 159 -9.39 -12.27 -14.90
N TYR A 160 -9.34 -12.32 -13.57
CA TYR A 160 -10.49 -11.94 -12.74
C TYR A 160 -10.70 -10.43 -12.66
N LEU A 161 -9.61 -9.64 -12.65
CA LEU A 161 -9.72 -8.19 -12.72
C LEU A 161 -10.35 -7.78 -14.05
N ASP A 162 -9.93 -8.36 -15.18
CA ASP A 162 -10.55 -8.11 -16.49
C ASP A 162 -12.05 -8.47 -16.50
N ARG A 163 -12.43 -9.55 -15.81
CA ARG A 163 -13.83 -9.98 -15.71
C ARG A 163 -14.71 -9.02 -14.89
N PHE A 164 -14.14 -8.42 -13.85
CA PHE A 164 -14.85 -7.59 -12.87
C PHE A 164 -14.58 -6.10 -12.99
N GLU A 165 -13.74 -5.68 -13.94
CA GLU A 165 -13.46 -4.27 -14.18
C GLU A 165 -14.76 -3.52 -14.49
N VAL A 166 -14.87 -2.30 -13.97
CA VAL A 166 -15.98 -1.41 -14.30
C VAL A 166 -15.38 -0.18 -14.96
N SER A 167 -15.46 -0.13 -16.30
CA SER A 167 -15.00 1.03 -17.05
C SER A 167 -15.76 2.29 -16.62
N SER A 168 -15.04 3.37 -16.38
CA SER A 168 -15.57 4.71 -16.08
C SER A 168 -16.49 5.27 -17.18
N THR A 169 -16.48 4.68 -18.38
CA THR A 169 -17.13 5.15 -19.62
C THR A 169 -18.39 4.39 -20.01
N GLY A 170 -19.16 3.87 -19.05
CA GLY A 170 -20.46 3.20 -19.29
C GLY A 170 -21.68 4.13 -19.36
N GLY A 171 -21.55 5.35 -19.91
CA GLY A 171 -22.57 6.38 -19.78
C GLY A 171 -22.67 7.40 -20.91
N THR A 172 -22.59 6.97 -22.18
CA THR A 172 -23.24 7.73 -23.27
C THR A 172 -23.68 6.77 -24.36
N SER A 173 -24.90 6.24 -24.23
CA SER A 173 -25.64 5.71 -25.37
C SER A 173 -26.34 6.88 -26.04
N GLY A 174 -25.96 7.16 -27.28
CA GLY A 174 -26.70 7.95 -28.25
C GLY A 174 -26.65 7.21 -29.58
#